data_AF-A0A1S1TFR5-F1
#
_entry.id   AF-A0A1S1TFR5-F1
#
_cell.length_a   1.000
_cell.length_b   1.000
_cell.length_c   1.000
_cell.angle_alpha   90.00
_cell.angle_beta   90.00
_cell.angle_gamma   90.00
#
_symmetry.space_group_name_H-M   'P 1'
#
loop_
_entity.id
_entity.type
_entity.pdbx_description
1 polymer ?
#
loop_
_entity_poly.entity_id
_entity_poly.type
_entity_poly.pdbx_seq_one_letter_code
_entity_poly.pdbx_strand_id
1 'polypeptide(L)'
;MARQLAGDVEIQAIGELLAAMREAVEQSAAAFAKAADKFRMTNEAMLDAEESRIAEMLKHEREAEARLARFAARLSHILDRSLAAYENRDTPNRYEWYLAILSPSAAHRARETRWRRLSLDHGIETCLADLDMLLGLAGEHRQFLIERRKASEAELNRFIDQRGEALEELLQAEGGDARSGPQAAAVFFRFAGLFQNFIDALNESVGAVNALINKLVIETERALVLRDALRPAANQTMPSSKEAANAWPHIAPLVALSEKGMLSIGEIERRRNLIDQTFHSRFDAHHDKLNSTRAQRPIT
;
A
#
# COMPACT_ATOMS: atom_id res chain seq x y z
N MET A 1 10.53 -20.16 -11.68
CA MET A 1 9.23 -20.33 -12.37
C MET A 1 8.04 -20.38 -11.43
N ALA A 2 7.82 -21.40 -10.59
CA ALA A 2 6.62 -21.45 -9.72
C ALA A 2 6.47 -20.25 -8.75
N ARG A 3 7.58 -19.73 -8.22
CA ARG A 3 7.60 -18.57 -7.32
C ARG A 3 7.25 -17.25 -8.01
N GLN A 4 7.71 -17.08 -9.24
CA GLN A 4 7.47 -15.88 -10.06
C GLN A 4 6.01 -15.83 -10.50
N LEU A 5 5.46 -16.97 -10.94
CA LEU A 5 4.04 -17.11 -11.28
C LEU A 5 3.12 -16.78 -10.10
N ALA A 6 3.50 -17.14 -8.86
CA ALA A 6 2.72 -16.79 -7.67
C ALA A 6 2.77 -15.29 -7.34
N GLY A 7 3.93 -14.64 -7.55
CA GLY A 7 4.09 -13.19 -7.40
C GLY A 7 3.26 -12.43 -8.44
N ASP A 8 3.36 -12.81 -9.71
CA ASP A 8 2.63 -12.20 -10.83
C ASP A 8 1.12 -12.26 -10.62
N VAL A 9 0.58 -13.42 -10.20
CA VAL A 9 -0.85 -13.58 -9.90
C VAL A 9 -1.30 -12.67 -8.75
N GLU A 10 -0.47 -12.50 -7.73
CA GLU A 10 -0.83 -11.67 -6.60
C GLU A 10 -0.75 -10.18 -6.90
N ILE A 11 0.26 -9.75 -7.68
CA ILE A 11 0.37 -8.38 -8.22
C ILE A 11 -0.86 -8.06 -9.07
N GLN A 12 -1.24 -8.95 -9.98
CA GLN A 12 -2.42 -8.77 -10.82
C GLN A 12 -3.69 -8.63 -9.95
N ALA A 13 -3.88 -9.53 -8.99
CA ALA A 13 -5.06 -9.50 -8.13
C ALA A 13 -5.12 -8.25 -7.24
N ILE A 14 -3.96 -7.71 -6.83
CA ILE A 14 -3.86 -6.42 -6.14
C ILE A 14 -4.24 -5.28 -7.09
N GLY A 15 -3.72 -5.28 -8.33
CA GLY A 15 -4.02 -4.27 -9.34
C GLY A 15 -5.51 -4.20 -9.68
N GLU A 16 -6.16 -5.35 -9.84
CA GLU A 16 -7.61 -5.47 -10.07
C GLU A 16 -8.42 -4.90 -8.91
N LEU A 17 -8.02 -5.21 -7.67
CA LEU A 17 -8.70 -4.74 -6.48
C LEU A 17 -8.54 -3.21 -6.32
N LEU A 18 -7.34 -2.68 -6.56
CA LEU A 18 -7.12 -1.23 -6.58
C LEU A 18 -7.93 -0.54 -7.68
N ALA A 19 -8.06 -1.14 -8.86
CA ALA A 19 -8.89 -0.61 -9.94
C ALA A 19 -10.38 -0.55 -9.55
N ALA A 20 -10.92 -1.63 -8.99
CA ALA A 20 -12.30 -1.67 -8.49
C ALA A 20 -12.54 -0.62 -7.40
N MET A 21 -11.56 -0.41 -6.52
CA MET A 21 -11.65 0.61 -5.49
C MET A 21 -11.63 2.04 -6.05
N ARG A 22 -10.77 2.32 -7.03
CA ARG A 22 -10.78 3.63 -7.73
C ARG A 22 -12.14 3.89 -8.37
N GLU A 23 -12.74 2.88 -8.98
CA GLU A 23 -14.08 2.99 -9.54
C GLU A 23 -15.14 3.29 -8.47
N ALA A 24 -15.13 2.57 -7.35
CA ALA A 24 -16.06 2.82 -6.23
C ALA A 24 -15.91 4.24 -5.66
N VAL A 25 -14.68 4.71 -5.48
CA VAL A 25 -14.37 6.07 -5.04
C VAL A 25 -14.91 7.11 -6.03
N GLU A 26 -14.73 6.90 -7.33
CA GLU A 26 -15.27 7.80 -8.35
C GLU A 26 -16.80 7.81 -8.39
N GLN A 27 -17.45 6.66 -8.19
CA GLN A 27 -18.91 6.57 -8.14
C GLN A 27 -19.49 7.36 -6.96
N SER A 28 -18.90 7.23 -5.77
CA SER A 28 -19.31 8.04 -4.61
C SER A 28 -19.00 9.52 -4.80
N ALA A 29 -17.82 9.87 -5.31
CA ALA A 29 -17.49 11.27 -5.61
C ALA A 29 -18.45 11.89 -6.62
N ALA A 30 -18.80 11.19 -7.70
CA ALA A 30 -19.77 11.65 -8.68
C ALA A 30 -21.18 11.81 -8.09
N ALA A 31 -21.57 10.95 -7.15
CA ALA A 31 -22.83 11.09 -6.42
C ALA A 31 -22.86 12.36 -5.56
N PHE A 32 -21.78 12.62 -4.82
CA PHE A 32 -21.60 13.86 -4.04
C PHE A 32 -21.59 15.11 -4.93
N ALA A 33 -20.79 15.12 -5.99
CA ALA A 33 -20.70 16.24 -6.92
C ALA A 33 -22.06 16.55 -7.57
N LYS A 34 -22.82 15.53 -7.98
CA LYS A 34 -24.16 15.70 -8.57
C LYS A 34 -25.19 16.20 -7.56
N ALA A 35 -25.11 15.75 -6.31
CA ALA A 35 -25.98 16.21 -5.24
C ALA A 35 -25.68 17.67 -4.87
N ALA A 36 -24.39 18.06 -4.87
CA ALA A 36 -23.94 19.43 -4.62
C ALA A 36 -24.33 20.40 -5.75
N ASP A 37 -24.11 20.04 -7.02
CA ASP A 37 -24.31 20.94 -8.17
C ASP A 37 -25.79 21.28 -8.46
N LYS A 38 -26.71 20.38 -8.12
CA LYS A 38 -28.14 20.58 -8.41
C LYS A 38 -28.97 20.89 -7.17
N PHE A 39 -28.33 21.00 -5.99
CA PHE A 39 -28.97 20.95 -4.67
C PHE A 39 -30.09 19.91 -4.54
N ARG A 40 -30.03 18.87 -5.38
CA ARG A 40 -30.93 17.71 -5.36
C ARG A 40 -30.44 16.82 -4.25
N MET A 41 -30.55 17.30 -3.02
CA MET A 41 -30.37 16.50 -1.82
C MET A 41 -31.64 15.67 -1.68
N THR A 42 -31.74 14.68 -2.55
CA THR A 42 -32.98 13.95 -2.77
C THR A 42 -33.19 12.94 -1.65
N ASN A 43 -34.00 13.31 -0.65
CA ASN A 43 -34.63 12.41 0.30
C ASN A 43 -33.65 11.63 1.22
N GLU A 44 -34.04 11.44 2.48
CA GLU A 44 -33.32 10.68 3.51
C GLU A 44 -32.80 9.32 2.96
N ALA A 45 -33.61 8.67 2.12
CA ALA A 45 -33.29 7.38 1.51
C ALA A 45 -32.06 7.39 0.57
N MET A 46 -31.74 8.49 -0.12
CA MET A 46 -30.50 8.53 -0.92
C MET A 46 -29.28 8.78 -0.05
N LEU A 47 -29.41 9.54 1.04
CA LEU A 47 -28.33 9.73 2.00
C LEU A 47 -27.99 8.40 2.69
N ASP A 48 -29.00 7.61 3.05
CA ASP A 48 -28.82 6.25 3.57
C ASP A 48 -28.10 5.32 2.55
N ALA A 49 -28.47 5.44 1.28
CA ALA A 49 -27.84 4.68 0.20
C ALA A 49 -26.38 5.09 -0.03
N GLU A 50 -26.04 6.38 0.12
CA GLU A 50 -24.67 6.86 0.00
C GLU A 50 -23.83 6.47 1.22
N GLU A 51 -24.39 6.58 2.42
CA GLU A 51 -23.76 6.10 3.65
C GLU A 51 -23.41 4.61 3.55
N SER A 52 -24.32 3.80 3.01
CA SER A 52 -24.09 2.37 2.75
C SER A 52 -22.98 2.14 1.70
N ARG A 53 -22.92 2.95 0.64
CA ARG A 53 -21.86 2.86 -0.38
C ARG A 53 -20.49 3.20 0.18
N ILE A 54 -20.38 4.26 0.99
CA ILE A 54 -19.13 4.65 1.65
C ILE A 54 -18.67 3.54 2.60
N ALA A 55 -19.60 2.91 3.33
CA ALA A 55 -19.27 1.81 4.23
C ALA A 55 -18.71 0.58 3.49
N GLU A 56 -19.29 0.19 2.35
CA GLU A 56 -18.75 -0.91 1.53
C GLU A 56 -17.44 -0.51 0.83
N MET A 57 -17.31 0.73 0.36
CA MET A 57 -16.05 1.25 -0.19
C MET A 57 -14.90 1.12 0.82
N LEU A 58 -15.12 1.59 2.06
CA LEU A 58 -14.16 1.50 3.16
C LEU A 58 -13.76 0.06 3.49
N LYS A 59 -14.67 -0.90 3.30
CA LYS A 59 -14.40 -2.32 3.52
C LYS A 59 -13.51 -2.90 2.42
N HIS A 60 -13.81 -2.59 1.16
CA HIS A 60 -12.96 -2.97 0.02
C HIS A 60 -11.57 -2.35 0.12
N GLU A 61 -11.49 -1.12 0.60
CA GLU A 61 -10.23 -0.42 0.85
C GLU A 61 -9.37 -1.10 1.89
N ARG A 62 -9.93 -1.44 3.04
CA ARG A 62 -9.21 -2.19 4.07
C ARG A 62 -8.74 -3.55 3.58
N GLU A 63 -9.52 -4.20 2.72
CA GLU A 63 -9.11 -5.48 2.11
C GLU A 63 -7.92 -5.29 1.15
N ALA A 64 -7.95 -4.23 0.32
CA ALA A 64 -6.85 -3.81 -0.56
C ALA A 64 -5.56 -3.63 0.23
N GLU A 65 -5.65 -2.77 1.24
CA GLU A 65 -4.57 -2.36 2.11
C GLU A 65 -3.98 -3.55 2.86
N ALA A 66 -4.82 -4.42 3.43
CA ALA A 66 -4.36 -5.61 4.12
C ALA A 66 -3.64 -6.58 3.18
N ARG A 67 -4.09 -6.69 1.93
CA ARG A 67 -3.45 -7.56 0.93
C ARG A 67 -2.09 -7.01 0.50
N LEU A 68 -2.01 -5.71 0.23
CA LEU A 68 -0.74 -5.01 -0.03
C LEU A 68 0.23 -5.15 1.13
N ALA A 69 -0.24 -4.94 2.36
CA ALA A 69 0.57 -5.05 3.56
C ALA A 69 1.12 -6.47 3.76
N ARG A 70 0.28 -7.51 3.58
CA ARG A 70 0.73 -8.92 3.64
C ARG A 70 1.78 -9.22 2.58
N PHE A 71 1.64 -8.70 1.37
CA PHE A 71 2.65 -8.91 0.34
C PHE A 71 3.96 -8.19 0.67
N ALA A 72 3.92 -6.94 1.11
CA ALA A 72 5.10 -6.22 1.58
C ALA A 72 5.80 -6.96 2.74
N ALA A 73 5.04 -7.50 3.70
CA ALA A 73 5.59 -8.31 4.79
C ALA A 73 6.24 -9.61 4.28
N ARG A 74 5.66 -10.29 3.29
CA ARG A 74 6.28 -11.46 2.66
C ARG A 74 7.59 -11.11 1.97
N LEU A 75 7.67 -10.00 1.24
CA LEU A 75 8.91 -9.55 0.60
C LEU A 75 9.97 -9.20 1.65
N SER A 76 9.59 -8.49 2.72
CA SER A 76 10.45 -8.24 3.90
C SER A 76 11.01 -9.54 4.46
N HIS A 77 10.17 -10.57 4.65
CA HIS A 77 10.61 -11.87 5.17
C HIS A 77 11.60 -12.59 4.24
N ILE A 78 11.39 -12.49 2.92
CA ILE A 78 12.33 -13.03 1.92
C ILE A 78 13.67 -12.33 2.02
N LEU A 79 13.67 -11.00 2.19
CA LEU A 79 14.88 -10.21 2.35
C LEU A 79 15.58 -10.49 3.66
N ASP A 80 14.87 -10.62 4.78
CA ASP A 80 15.43 -10.95 6.09
C ASP A 80 16.15 -12.31 6.04
N ARG A 81 15.52 -13.31 5.43
CA ARG A 81 16.14 -14.63 5.25
C ARG A 81 17.39 -14.56 4.35
N SER A 82 17.34 -13.75 3.30
CA SER A 82 18.45 -13.62 2.34
C SER A 82 19.63 -12.84 2.95
N LEU A 83 19.34 -11.80 3.72
CA LEU A 83 20.31 -11.00 4.46
C LEU A 83 20.97 -11.84 5.57
N ALA A 84 20.17 -12.59 6.35
CA ALA A 84 20.71 -13.51 7.35
C ALA A 84 21.61 -14.59 6.73
N ALA A 85 21.27 -15.09 5.54
CA ALA A 85 22.13 -16.04 4.81
C ALA A 85 23.44 -15.38 4.33
N TYR A 86 23.39 -14.10 3.96
CA TYR A 86 24.56 -13.31 3.57
C TYR A 86 25.47 -12.99 4.77
N GLU A 87 24.93 -12.54 5.89
CA GLU A 87 25.70 -12.23 7.10
C GLU A 87 26.41 -13.48 7.65
N ASN A 88 25.75 -14.63 7.61
CA ASN A 88 26.30 -15.91 8.06
C ASN A 88 27.19 -16.61 7.02
N ARG A 89 27.54 -15.96 5.90
CA ARG A 89 28.28 -16.60 4.79
C ARG A 89 29.61 -17.23 5.20
N ASP A 90 30.31 -16.59 6.14
CA ASP A 90 31.64 -17.00 6.61
C ASP A 90 31.55 -18.04 7.73
N THR A 91 30.36 -18.22 8.31
CA THR A 91 30.12 -19.23 9.34
C THR A 91 29.91 -20.61 8.71
N PRO A 92 30.62 -21.66 9.19
CA PRO A 92 30.40 -23.02 8.73
C PRO A 92 29.03 -23.52 9.19
N ASN A 93 28.26 -24.15 8.30
CA ASN A 93 27.10 -24.93 8.74
C ASN A 93 27.56 -26.28 9.33
N ARG A 94 26.64 -27.05 9.94
CA ARG A 94 26.99 -28.34 10.58
C ARG A 94 27.69 -29.30 9.60
N TYR A 95 27.22 -29.37 8.35
CA TYR A 95 27.80 -30.22 7.31
C TYR A 95 29.22 -29.77 6.92
N GLU A 96 29.44 -28.47 6.72
CA GLU A 96 30.74 -27.87 6.43
C GLU A 96 31.70 -27.97 7.60
N TRP A 97 31.19 -27.92 8.84
CA TRP A 97 31.98 -28.17 10.03
C TRP A 97 32.48 -29.61 10.07
N TYR A 98 31.60 -30.60 9.82
CA TYR A 98 32.02 -32.00 9.68
C TYR A 98 33.02 -32.19 8.53
N LEU A 99 32.79 -31.54 7.39
CA LEU A 99 33.74 -31.56 6.27
C LEU A 99 35.06 -30.89 6.63
N ALA A 100 35.07 -29.83 7.44
CA ALA A 100 36.30 -29.11 7.80
C ALA A 100 37.22 -29.97 8.67
N ILE A 101 36.65 -30.87 9.48
CA ILE A 101 37.39 -31.86 10.27
C ILE A 101 38.06 -32.90 9.35
N LEU A 102 37.38 -33.31 8.28
CA LEU A 102 37.87 -34.35 7.36
C LEU A 102 38.77 -33.80 6.24
N SER A 103 38.44 -32.63 5.70
CA SER A 103 39.11 -31.97 4.58
C SER A 103 38.79 -30.46 4.55
N PRO A 104 39.72 -29.61 5.00
CA PRO A 104 39.57 -28.15 4.94
C PRO A 104 39.25 -27.63 3.52
N SER A 105 39.88 -28.20 2.49
CA SER A 105 39.67 -27.82 1.09
C SER A 105 38.30 -28.24 0.56
N ALA A 106 37.72 -29.35 1.05
CA ALA A 106 36.35 -29.74 0.70
C ALA A 106 35.31 -28.83 1.36
N ALA A 107 35.54 -28.47 2.64
CA ALA A 107 34.68 -27.52 3.35
C ALA A 107 34.67 -26.13 2.69
N HIS A 108 35.83 -25.65 2.24
CA HIS A 108 35.93 -24.39 1.49
C HIS A 108 35.14 -24.45 0.17
N ARG A 109 35.30 -25.51 -0.63
CA ARG A 109 34.54 -25.68 -1.88
C ARG A 109 33.03 -25.77 -1.64
N ALA A 110 32.62 -26.46 -0.58
CA ALA A 110 31.21 -26.54 -0.19
C ALA A 110 30.65 -25.15 0.17
N ARG A 111 31.41 -24.35 0.92
CA ARG A 111 31.06 -22.97 1.26
C ARG A 111 30.99 -22.06 0.03
N GLU A 112 31.98 -22.14 -0.85
CA GLU A 112 31.99 -21.39 -2.11
C GLU A 112 30.81 -21.78 -3.02
N THR A 113 30.47 -23.07 -3.07
CA THR A 113 29.28 -23.55 -3.80
C THR A 113 27.99 -23.02 -3.21
N ARG A 114 27.86 -23.02 -1.87
CA ARG A 114 26.71 -22.42 -1.16
C ARG A 114 26.58 -20.93 -1.46
N TRP A 115 27.70 -20.22 -1.43
CA TRP A 115 27.77 -18.80 -1.72
C TRP A 115 27.37 -18.47 -3.17
N ARG A 116 27.92 -19.20 -4.15
CA ARG A 116 27.51 -19.09 -5.56
C ARG A 116 26.02 -19.43 -5.75
N ARG A 117 25.50 -20.43 -5.03
CA ARG A 117 24.07 -20.75 -5.07
C ARG A 117 23.22 -19.60 -4.53
N LEU A 118 23.61 -18.97 -3.42
CA LEU A 118 22.88 -17.81 -2.88
C LEU A 118 22.84 -16.65 -3.88
N SER A 119 23.93 -16.41 -4.62
CA SER A 119 23.97 -15.37 -5.66
C SER A 119 23.25 -15.74 -6.96
N LEU A 120 23.07 -17.03 -7.25
CA LEU A 120 22.42 -17.54 -8.46
C LEU A 120 20.95 -17.93 -8.24
N ASP A 121 20.51 -18.08 -6.99
CA ASP A 121 19.10 -18.30 -6.68
C ASP A 121 18.40 -16.95 -6.89
N HIS A 122 17.68 -16.82 -8.00
CA HIS A 122 17.16 -15.56 -8.59
C HIS A 122 16.16 -14.79 -7.69
N GLY A 123 16.09 -15.10 -6.39
CA GLY A 123 15.12 -14.54 -5.46
C GLY A 123 15.22 -13.03 -5.27
N ILE A 124 16.41 -12.43 -5.37
CA ILE A 124 16.57 -10.97 -5.17
C ILE A 124 16.12 -10.19 -6.39
N GLU A 125 16.46 -10.63 -7.60
CA GLU A 125 16.00 -9.99 -8.84
C GLU A 125 14.47 -10.11 -8.98
N THR A 126 13.89 -11.28 -8.66
CA THR A 126 12.44 -11.43 -8.58
C THR A 126 11.84 -10.53 -7.50
N CYS A 127 12.46 -10.46 -6.31
CA CYS A 127 11.98 -9.58 -5.25
C CYS A 127 12.04 -8.09 -5.64
N LEU A 128 13.07 -7.66 -6.37
CA LEU A 128 13.19 -6.30 -6.89
C LEU A 128 12.14 -6.00 -7.96
N ALA A 129 11.85 -6.97 -8.84
CA ALA A 129 10.74 -6.85 -9.79
C ALA A 129 9.38 -6.74 -9.08
N ASP A 130 9.13 -7.57 -8.05
CA ASP A 130 7.91 -7.50 -7.25
C ASP A 130 7.78 -6.15 -6.53
N LEU A 131 8.89 -5.65 -5.96
CA LEU A 131 8.94 -4.34 -5.29
C LEU A 131 8.70 -3.18 -6.25
N ASP A 132 9.26 -3.25 -7.46
CA ASP A 132 9.04 -2.26 -8.51
C ASP A 132 7.56 -2.16 -8.89
N MET A 133 6.94 -3.30 -9.18
CA MET A 133 5.54 -3.35 -9.57
C MET A 133 4.62 -2.86 -8.44
N LEU A 134 4.92 -3.22 -7.18
CA LEU A 134 4.15 -2.73 -6.04
C LEU A 134 4.33 -1.23 -5.79
N LEU A 135 5.54 -0.70 -5.96
CA LEU A 135 5.79 0.73 -5.85
C LEU A 135 5.05 1.51 -6.94
N GLY A 136 5.01 0.97 -8.16
CA GLY A 136 4.19 1.51 -9.25
C GLY A 136 2.71 1.57 -8.88
N LEU A 137 2.12 0.42 -8.53
CA LEU A 137 0.70 0.31 -8.16
C LEU A 137 0.34 1.21 -6.96
N ALA A 138 1.14 1.20 -5.90
CA ALA A 138 0.92 2.04 -4.73
C ALA A 138 1.09 3.53 -5.05
N GLY A 139 2.07 3.87 -5.89
CA GLY A 139 2.33 5.24 -6.34
C GLY A 139 1.18 5.82 -7.16
N GLU A 140 0.71 5.08 -8.17
CA GLU A 140 -0.46 5.43 -8.99
C GLU A 140 -1.71 5.60 -8.12
N HIS A 141 -1.94 4.65 -7.22
CA HIS A 141 -3.11 4.66 -6.37
C HIS A 141 -3.10 5.83 -5.38
N ARG A 142 -1.94 6.13 -4.76
CA ARG A 142 -1.77 7.32 -3.92
C ARG A 142 -2.07 8.60 -4.69
N GLN A 143 -1.57 8.71 -5.92
CA GLN A 143 -1.77 9.91 -6.73
C GLN A 143 -3.25 10.13 -7.04
N PHE A 144 -3.95 9.06 -7.43
CA PHE A 144 -5.40 9.07 -7.62
C PHE A 144 -6.13 9.56 -6.35
N LEU A 145 -5.82 9.00 -5.18
CA LEU A 145 -6.47 9.39 -3.92
C LEU A 145 -6.23 10.86 -3.57
N ILE A 146 -5.01 11.36 -3.76
CA ILE A 146 -4.66 12.77 -3.49
C ILE A 146 -5.44 13.70 -4.42
N GLU A 147 -5.48 13.39 -5.71
CA GLU A 147 -6.23 14.17 -6.69
C GLU A 147 -7.72 14.14 -6.39
N ARG A 148 -8.24 12.97 -6.02
CA ARG A 148 -9.65 12.84 -5.70
C ARG A 148 -10.03 13.61 -4.45
N ARG A 149 -9.26 13.46 -3.37
CA ARG A 149 -9.45 14.19 -2.12
C ARG A 149 -9.48 15.70 -2.35
N LYS A 150 -8.52 16.25 -3.11
CA LYS A 150 -8.48 17.68 -3.44
C LYS A 150 -9.71 18.15 -4.21
N ALA A 151 -10.19 17.35 -5.17
CA ALA A 151 -11.41 17.68 -5.91
C ALA A 151 -12.64 17.68 -5.00
N SER A 152 -12.79 16.66 -4.16
CA SER A 152 -13.90 16.55 -3.20
C SER A 152 -13.87 17.64 -2.12
N GLU A 153 -12.69 18.03 -1.63
CA GLU A 153 -12.53 19.19 -0.73
C GLU A 153 -13.01 20.49 -1.41
N ALA A 154 -12.67 20.69 -2.68
CA ALA A 154 -13.13 21.85 -3.44
C ALA A 154 -14.65 21.85 -3.66
N GLU A 155 -15.24 20.68 -3.93
CA GLU A 155 -16.69 20.50 -4.09
C GLU A 155 -17.44 20.74 -2.77
N LEU A 156 -16.95 20.21 -1.65
CA LEU A 156 -17.53 20.45 -0.33
C LEU A 156 -17.48 21.93 0.04
N ASN A 157 -16.36 22.61 -0.20
CA ASN A 157 -16.25 24.04 0.07
C ASN A 157 -17.25 24.85 -0.75
N ARG A 158 -17.39 24.56 -2.05
CA ARG A 158 -18.42 25.20 -2.89
C ARG A 158 -19.82 24.97 -2.35
N PHE A 159 -20.12 23.73 -1.94
CA PHE A 159 -21.42 23.39 -1.37
C PHE A 159 -21.71 24.15 -0.07
N ILE A 160 -20.72 24.28 0.82
CA ILE A 160 -20.84 25.05 2.06
C ILE A 160 -21.03 26.55 1.77
N ASP A 161 -20.30 27.10 0.82
CA ASP A 161 -20.39 28.50 0.42
C ASP A 161 -21.79 28.85 -0.14
N GLN A 162 -22.44 27.89 -0.81
CA GLN A 162 -23.78 28.02 -1.38
C GLN A 162 -24.91 27.61 -0.43
N ARG A 163 -24.64 27.51 0.88
CA ARG A 163 -25.64 27.07 1.88
C ARG A 163 -26.98 27.79 1.81
N GLY A 164 -26.98 29.10 1.55
CA GLY A 164 -28.22 29.89 1.46
C GLY A 164 -29.14 29.39 0.35
N GLU A 165 -28.59 29.27 -0.86
CA GLU A 165 -29.30 28.76 -2.04
C GLU A 165 -29.72 27.29 -1.84
N ALA A 166 -28.84 26.47 -1.26
CA ALA A 166 -29.14 25.07 -0.95
C ALA A 166 -30.35 24.91 -0.02
N LEU A 167 -30.41 25.71 1.06
CA LEU A 167 -31.52 25.66 2.02
C LEU A 167 -32.83 26.16 1.40
N GLU A 168 -32.77 27.19 0.56
CA GLU A 168 -33.94 27.69 -0.17
C GLU A 168 -34.50 26.64 -1.14
N GLU A 169 -33.64 25.92 -1.87
CA GLU A 169 -34.08 24.87 -2.80
C GLU A 169 -34.71 23.68 -2.06
N LEU A 170 -34.15 23.28 -0.91
CA LEU A 170 -34.74 22.24 -0.06
C LEU A 170 -36.09 22.63 0.52
N LEU A 171 -36.22 23.88 0.98
CA LEU A 171 -37.49 24.43 1.46
C LEU A 171 -38.57 24.40 0.38
N GLN A 172 -38.22 24.72 -0.87
CA GLN A 172 -39.13 24.66 -2.01
C GLN A 172 -39.52 23.21 -2.35
N ALA A 173 -38.59 22.26 -2.23
CA ALA A 173 -38.85 20.85 -2.48
C ALA A 173 -39.82 20.22 -1.46
N GLU A 174 -39.83 20.71 -0.21
CA GLU A 174 -40.69 20.20 0.87
C GLU A 174 -42.08 20.85 0.96
N GLY A 175 -42.43 21.76 0.04
CA GLY A 175 -43.80 22.27 -0.09
C GLY A 175 -44.20 23.38 0.91
N GLY A 176 -43.25 24.00 1.61
CA GLY A 176 -43.47 25.27 2.34
C GLY A 176 -44.22 25.18 3.67
N ASP A 177 -44.22 24.02 4.35
CA ASP A 177 -44.78 23.89 5.71
C ASP A 177 -43.84 24.50 6.78
N ALA A 178 -44.37 24.90 7.93
CA ALA A 178 -43.61 25.46 9.05
C ALA A 178 -42.55 24.49 9.60
N ARG A 179 -42.69 23.19 9.33
CA ARG A 179 -41.70 22.13 9.70
C ARG A 179 -40.60 21.93 8.66
N SER A 180 -40.72 22.50 7.46
CA SER A 180 -39.78 22.27 6.36
C SER A 180 -38.42 22.96 6.57
N GLY A 181 -38.37 24.09 7.28
CA GLY A 181 -37.11 24.78 7.56
C GLY A 181 -36.11 23.97 8.41
N PRO A 182 -36.53 23.46 9.58
CA PRO A 182 -35.69 22.58 10.38
C PRO A 182 -35.28 21.29 9.66
N GLN A 183 -36.15 20.74 8.82
CA GLN A 183 -35.90 19.49 8.09
C GLN A 183 -34.92 19.69 6.93
N ALA A 184 -35.09 20.74 6.11
CA ALA A 184 -34.12 21.17 5.12
C ALA A 184 -32.73 21.40 5.71
N ALA A 185 -32.65 22.07 6.88
CA ALA A 185 -31.39 22.25 7.58
C ALA A 185 -30.77 20.92 8.03
N ALA A 186 -31.58 19.99 8.54
CA ALA A 186 -31.10 18.67 8.97
C ALA A 186 -30.52 17.86 7.79
N VAL A 187 -31.21 17.84 6.63
CA VAL A 187 -30.74 17.18 5.41
C VAL A 187 -29.42 17.78 4.91
N PHE A 188 -29.32 19.12 4.91
CA PHE A 188 -28.09 19.83 4.55
C PHE A 188 -26.91 19.42 5.43
N PHE A 189 -27.07 19.49 6.76
CA PHE A 189 -26.00 19.16 7.70
C PHE A 189 -25.62 17.67 7.64
N ARG A 190 -26.61 16.78 7.44
CA ARG A 190 -26.35 15.35 7.30
C ARG A 190 -25.49 15.06 6.07
N PHE A 191 -25.83 15.63 4.92
CA PHE A 191 -25.03 15.49 3.71
C PHE A 191 -23.63 16.09 3.86
N ALA A 192 -23.50 17.29 4.43
CA ALA A 192 -22.20 17.88 4.70
C ALA A 192 -21.33 16.97 5.58
N GLY A 193 -21.94 16.34 6.60
CA GLY A 193 -21.30 15.34 7.44
C GLY A 193 -20.88 14.08 6.67
N LEU A 194 -21.75 13.54 5.80
CA LEU A 194 -21.40 12.38 4.96
C LEU A 194 -20.27 12.70 3.98
N PHE A 195 -20.28 13.89 3.39
CA PHE A 195 -19.25 14.32 2.46
C PHE A 195 -17.91 14.53 3.19
N GLN A 196 -17.93 15.12 4.39
CA GLN A 196 -16.74 15.22 5.23
C GLN A 196 -16.20 13.83 5.60
N ASN A 197 -17.07 12.88 6.00
CA ASN A 197 -16.66 11.50 6.30
C ASN A 197 -15.99 10.82 5.10
N PHE A 198 -16.48 11.08 3.88
CA PHE A 198 -15.86 10.58 2.65
C PHE A 198 -14.46 11.17 2.43
N ILE A 199 -14.27 12.48 2.64
CA ILE A 199 -12.95 13.12 2.54
C ILE A 199 -11.99 12.58 3.60
N ASP A 200 -12.47 12.40 4.82
CA ASP A 200 -11.68 11.85 5.93
C ASP A 200 -11.25 10.40 5.62
N ALA A 201 -12.12 9.60 5.02
CA ALA A 201 -11.80 8.26 4.52
C ALA A 201 -10.69 8.29 3.46
N LEU A 202 -10.80 9.15 2.45
CA LEU A 202 -9.74 9.31 1.43
C LEU A 202 -8.42 9.75 2.06
N ASN A 203 -8.46 10.62 3.06
CA ASN A 203 -7.25 11.08 3.74
C ASN A 203 -6.59 9.96 4.56
N GLU A 204 -7.39 9.11 5.22
CA GLU A 204 -6.92 7.91 5.91
C GLU A 204 -6.26 6.95 4.90
N SER A 205 -6.89 6.72 3.75
CA SER A 205 -6.34 5.91 2.65
C SER A 205 -4.98 6.40 2.18
N VAL A 206 -4.85 7.70 1.92
CA VAL A 206 -3.57 8.33 1.51
C VAL A 206 -2.49 8.06 2.55
N GLY A 207 -2.84 8.13 3.84
CA GLY A 207 -1.91 7.83 4.91
C GLY A 207 -1.48 6.35 4.92
N ALA A 208 -2.40 5.42 4.69
CA ALA A 208 -2.11 3.99 4.64
C ALA A 208 -1.17 3.65 3.48
N VAL A 209 -1.47 4.17 2.29
CA VAL A 209 -0.62 4.00 1.11
C VAL A 209 0.75 4.65 1.31
N ASN A 210 0.84 5.79 1.99
CA ASN A 210 2.14 6.39 2.33
C ASN A 210 2.98 5.48 3.26
N ALA A 211 2.36 4.88 4.28
CA ALA A 211 3.05 3.94 5.17
C ALA A 211 3.56 2.71 4.39
N LEU A 212 2.74 2.20 3.48
CA LEU A 212 3.13 1.10 2.59
C LEU A 212 4.28 1.48 1.65
N ILE A 213 4.20 2.64 0.98
CA ILE A 213 5.28 3.12 0.08
C ILE A 213 6.58 3.25 0.85
N ASN A 214 6.58 3.83 2.05
CA ASN A 214 7.78 3.92 2.88
C ASN A 214 8.36 2.55 3.21
N LYS A 215 7.51 1.55 3.50
CA LYS A 215 7.93 0.16 3.71
C LYS A 215 8.53 -0.45 2.44
N LEU A 216 7.89 -0.27 1.28
CA LEU A 216 8.39 -0.79 0.01
C LEU A 216 9.72 -0.13 -0.40
N VAL A 217 9.88 1.18 -0.16
CA VAL A 217 11.13 1.90 -0.42
C VAL A 217 12.26 1.34 0.45
N ILE A 218 12.05 1.16 1.76
CA ILE A 218 13.11 0.63 2.63
C ILE A 218 13.49 -0.82 2.26
N GLU A 219 12.50 -1.65 1.91
CA GLU A 219 12.79 -3.01 1.43
C GLU A 219 13.53 -3.00 0.08
N THR A 220 13.24 -2.05 -0.80
CA THR A 220 13.96 -1.87 -2.07
C THR A 220 15.41 -1.46 -1.82
N GLU A 221 15.67 -0.51 -0.93
CA GLU A 221 17.02 -0.11 -0.55
C GLU A 221 17.81 -1.33 0.01
N ARG A 222 17.20 -2.15 0.87
CA ARG A 222 17.80 -3.38 1.40
C ARG A 222 18.10 -4.41 0.31
N ALA A 223 17.14 -4.64 -0.58
CA ALA A 223 17.29 -5.56 -1.69
C ALA A 223 18.44 -5.15 -2.64
N LEU A 224 18.57 -3.86 -2.94
CA LEU A 224 19.64 -3.32 -3.79
C LEU A 224 21.02 -3.44 -3.14
N VAL A 225 21.14 -3.15 -1.84
CA VAL A 225 22.41 -3.35 -1.10
C VAL A 225 22.80 -4.83 -1.12
N LEU A 226 21.86 -5.74 -0.87
CA LEU A 226 22.12 -7.17 -0.88
C LEU A 226 22.50 -7.66 -2.29
N ARG A 227 21.81 -7.18 -3.33
CA ARG A 227 22.12 -7.45 -4.74
C ARG A 227 23.55 -7.06 -5.08
N ASP A 228 23.95 -5.84 -4.73
CA ASP A 228 25.28 -5.31 -5.03
C ASP A 228 26.37 -6.09 -4.27
N ALA A 229 26.07 -6.53 -3.04
CA ALA A 229 26.98 -7.35 -2.24
C ALA A 229 27.15 -8.79 -2.77
N LEU A 230 26.15 -9.33 -3.46
CA LEU A 230 26.19 -10.66 -4.08
C LEU A 230 26.79 -10.64 -5.50
N ARG A 231 26.85 -9.46 -6.14
CA ARG A 231 27.36 -9.30 -7.52
C ARG A 231 28.75 -9.94 -7.78
N PRO A 232 29.75 -9.83 -6.88
CA PRO A 232 31.06 -10.45 -7.11
C PRO A 232 31.01 -11.98 -7.22
N ALA A 233 30.04 -12.61 -6.54
CA ALA A 233 29.85 -14.06 -6.54
C ALA A 233 29.09 -14.56 -7.77
N ALA A 234 28.26 -13.68 -8.36
CA ALA A 234 27.37 -13.97 -9.47
C ALA A 234 28.08 -13.98 -10.85
N ASN A 235 29.40 -13.72 -10.92
CA ASN A 235 30.22 -13.78 -12.14
C ASN A 235 29.52 -13.24 -13.40
N GLN A 236 29.03 -11.99 -13.37
CA GLN A 236 28.40 -11.26 -14.48
C GLN A 236 26.96 -11.68 -14.88
N THR A 237 26.27 -12.50 -14.08
CA THR A 237 24.87 -12.90 -14.39
C THR A 237 23.83 -11.83 -14.05
N MET A 238 24.18 -10.83 -13.23
CA MET A 238 23.26 -9.79 -12.77
C MET A 238 23.22 -8.62 -13.77
N PRO A 239 22.04 -8.05 -14.08
CA PRO A 239 21.93 -6.94 -15.02
C PRO A 239 22.75 -5.75 -14.57
N SER A 240 23.30 -5.03 -15.56
CA SER A 240 23.95 -3.74 -15.33
C SER A 240 22.94 -2.68 -14.85
N SER A 241 23.45 -1.56 -14.31
CA SER A 241 22.66 -0.35 -13.97
C SER A 241 21.51 -0.07 -14.91
N LYS A 242 21.88 0.03 -16.18
CA LYS A 242 21.04 0.56 -17.24
C LYS A 242 20.00 -0.47 -17.64
N GLU A 243 20.37 -1.73 -17.63
CA GLU A 243 19.44 -2.84 -17.84
C GLU A 243 18.46 -2.97 -16.67
N ALA A 244 18.94 -2.85 -15.43
CA ALA A 244 18.11 -2.88 -14.23
C ALA A 244 17.14 -1.68 -14.18
N ALA A 245 17.61 -0.46 -14.48
CA ALA A 245 16.77 0.73 -14.52
C ALA A 245 15.71 0.67 -15.63
N ASN A 246 16.03 0.03 -16.76
CA ASN A 246 15.05 -0.24 -17.82
C ASN A 246 14.06 -1.35 -17.45
N ALA A 247 14.52 -2.36 -16.70
CA ALA A 247 13.68 -3.46 -16.25
C ALA A 247 12.73 -3.05 -15.11
N TRP A 248 13.15 -2.08 -14.28
CA TRP A 248 12.43 -1.65 -13.08
C TRP A 248 12.30 -0.11 -13.04
N PRO A 249 11.34 0.45 -13.79
CA PRO A 249 11.22 1.90 -13.96
C PRO A 249 10.83 2.65 -12.68
N HIS A 250 10.05 2.03 -11.79
CA HIS A 250 9.56 2.65 -10.56
C HIS A 250 10.64 2.74 -9.48
N ILE A 251 11.62 1.83 -9.48
CA ILE A 251 12.77 1.86 -8.57
C ILE A 251 14.06 2.37 -9.22
N ALA A 252 14.02 2.77 -10.49
CA ALA A 252 15.18 3.31 -11.21
C ALA A 252 15.95 4.41 -10.44
N PRO A 253 15.30 5.36 -9.73
CA PRO A 253 16.02 6.32 -8.89
C PRO A 253 16.84 5.64 -7.78
N LEU A 254 16.26 4.64 -7.10
CA LEU A 254 16.94 3.91 -6.02
C LEU A 254 18.09 3.04 -6.56
N VAL A 255 17.89 2.43 -7.74
CA VAL A 255 18.97 1.72 -8.45
C VAL A 255 20.15 2.66 -8.63
N ALA A 256 19.93 3.88 -9.16
CA ALA A 256 21.01 4.85 -9.37
C ALA A 256 21.71 5.32 -8.07
N LEU A 257 21.00 5.37 -6.93
CA LEU A 257 21.61 5.68 -5.63
C LEU A 257 22.54 4.56 -5.14
N SER A 258 22.08 3.30 -5.27
CA SER A 258 22.89 2.10 -4.97
C SER A 258 24.18 2.12 -5.79
N GLU A 259 24.04 2.56 -7.05
CA GLU A 259 25.07 2.77 -8.06
C GLU A 259 26.32 3.47 -7.56
N LYS A 260 26.03 4.57 -6.88
CA LYS A 260 27.00 5.53 -6.39
C LYS A 260 27.52 5.16 -5.00
N GLY A 261 27.16 3.98 -4.48
CA GLY A 261 27.49 3.55 -3.13
C GLY A 261 26.85 4.42 -2.04
N MET A 262 25.73 5.08 -2.34
CA MET A 262 25.08 6.03 -1.41
C MET A 262 24.06 5.35 -0.48
N LEU A 263 23.82 4.05 -0.63
CA LEU A 263 22.97 3.27 0.24
C LEU A 263 23.83 2.58 1.32
N SER A 264 23.62 2.96 2.58
CA SER A 264 24.34 2.39 3.73
C SER A 264 23.43 1.47 4.53
N ILE A 265 23.84 0.21 4.70
CA ILE A 265 23.04 -0.79 5.44
C ILE A 265 22.71 -0.34 6.88
N GLY A 266 23.65 0.31 7.57
CA GLY A 266 23.43 0.76 8.95
C GLY A 266 22.39 1.88 9.06
N GLU A 267 22.36 2.81 8.09
CA GLU A 267 21.37 3.88 8.06
C GLU A 267 19.99 3.36 7.62
N ILE A 268 19.97 2.43 6.66
CA ILE A 268 18.76 1.73 6.22
C ILE A 268 18.11 1.00 7.40
N GLU A 269 18.87 0.23 8.18
CA GLU A 269 18.34 -0.53 9.32
C GLU A 269 17.82 0.40 10.44
N ARG A 270 18.46 1.55 10.66
CA ARG A 270 17.96 2.58 11.59
C ARG A 270 16.60 3.13 11.13
N ARG A 271 16.49 3.52 9.86
CA ARG A 271 15.23 4.02 9.28
C ARG A 271 14.14 2.95 9.27
N ARG A 272 14.51 1.69 9.01
CA ARG A 272 13.59 0.55 8.96
C ARG A 272 12.82 0.42 10.26
N ASN A 273 13.47 0.51 11.42
CA ASN A 273 12.77 0.34 12.70
C ASN A 273 11.61 1.34 12.91
N LEU A 274 11.78 2.59 12.49
CA LEU A 274 10.71 3.60 12.57
C LEU A 274 9.59 3.32 11.55
N ILE A 275 9.98 2.95 10.33
CA ILE A 275 9.04 2.60 9.25
C ILE A 275 8.23 1.36 9.63
N ASP A 276 8.86 0.34 10.21
CA ASP A 276 8.23 -0.88 10.68
C ASP A 276 7.24 -0.56 11.80
N GLN A 277 7.60 0.25 12.79
CA GLN A 277 6.65 0.65 13.84
C GLN A 277 5.42 1.36 13.26
N THR A 278 5.63 2.29 12.33
CA THR A 278 4.53 3.00 11.66
C THR A 278 3.65 2.01 10.87
N PHE A 279 4.27 1.10 10.12
CA PHE A 279 3.60 0.09 9.33
C PHE A 279 2.75 -0.86 10.21
N HIS A 280 3.33 -1.44 11.28
CA HIS A 280 2.62 -2.34 12.18
C HIS A 280 1.50 -1.60 12.94
N SER A 281 1.76 -0.39 13.43
CA SER A 281 0.72 0.40 14.14
C SER A 281 -0.53 0.65 13.28
N ARG A 282 -0.37 0.69 11.95
CA ARG A 282 -1.47 0.96 11.03
C ARG A 282 -2.13 -0.32 10.53
N PHE A 283 -1.37 -1.32 10.16
CA PHE A 283 -1.91 -2.54 9.56
C PHE A 283 -2.25 -3.64 10.59
N ASP A 284 -1.60 -3.69 11.76
CA ASP A 284 -1.91 -4.67 12.81
C ASP A 284 -3.00 -4.19 13.77
N ALA A 285 -3.06 -2.88 14.08
CA ALA A 285 -4.16 -2.32 14.90
C ALA A 285 -5.54 -2.48 14.23
N HIS A 286 -5.57 -2.62 12.89
CA HIS A 286 -6.78 -2.91 12.14
C HIS A 286 -7.25 -4.36 12.28
N HIS A 287 -6.37 -5.30 12.63
CA HIS A 287 -6.75 -6.69 12.94
C HIS A 287 -7.48 -6.81 14.28
N ASP A 288 -7.08 -6.05 15.30
CA ASP A 288 -7.72 -6.09 16.63
C ASP A 288 -9.07 -5.36 16.67
N LYS A 289 -9.23 -4.26 15.93
CA LYS A 289 -10.54 -3.58 15.81
C LYS A 289 -11.60 -4.49 15.17
N LEU A 290 -11.26 -5.22 14.11
CA LEU A 290 -12.19 -6.16 13.45
C LEU A 290 -12.63 -7.33 14.35
N ASN A 291 -11.74 -7.81 15.23
CA ASN A 291 -12.07 -8.85 16.21
C ASN A 291 -12.92 -8.31 17.37
N SER A 292 -12.68 -7.08 17.82
CA SER A 292 -13.48 -6.43 18.87
C SER A 292 -14.91 -6.08 18.43
N THR A 293 -15.12 -5.70 17.16
CA THR A 293 -16.46 -5.41 16.63
C THR A 293 -17.27 -6.68 16.37
N ARG A 294 -16.62 -7.82 16.08
CA ARG A 294 -17.27 -9.13 15.93
C ARG A 294 -17.66 -9.76 17.27
N ALA A 295 -16.97 -9.44 18.35
CA ALA A 295 -17.26 -9.91 19.71
C ALA A 295 -18.41 -9.17 20.41
N GLN A 296 -18.96 -8.11 19.81
CA GLN A 296 -19.99 -7.26 20.43
C GLN A 296 -21.41 -7.42 19.85
N ARG A 297 -21.66 -8.41 18.97
CA ARG A 297 -23.05 -8.80 18.65
C ARG A 297 -23.52 -9.84 19.66
N PRO A 298 -24.41 -9.51 20.62
CA PRO A 298 -25.08 -10.53 21.40
C PRO A 298 -25.92 -11.39 20.44
N ILE A 299 -25.81 -12.71 20.61
CA ILE A 299 -26.69 -13.66 19.96
C ILE A 299 -28.08 -13.43 20.56
N THR A 300 -28.97 -12.81 19.79
CA THR A 300 -30.43 -12.86 19.98
C THR A 300 -31.06 -13.28 18.67
#